data_AF-A0A9E2UTQ5-F1
#
_entry.id   AF-A0A9E2UTQ5-F1
#
_cell.length_a   1.000
_cell.length_b   1.000
_cell.length_c   1.000
_cell.angle_alpha   90.00
_cell.angle_beta   90.00
_cell.angle_gamma   90.00
#
_symmetry.space_group_name_H-M   'P 1'
#
loop_
_entity.id
_entity.type
_entity.pdbx_description
1 polymer ?
#
loop_
_entity_poly.entity_id
_entity_poly.type
_entity_poly.pdbx_seq_one_letter_code
_entity_poly.pdbx_strand_id
1 'polypeptide(L)'
;MRRRNPYFESLCASCLALVLLFPLGSHAADVRDVEAVPHLDRAGQDGYRAFLAAKKHRAFAIAPGGTWFWMGEGSAADTVAEDALQLCENDSGRSCQLYAVDDKVVFDARAWTQSWGPYLQRAVADRAAPGNELGQRFYDLAFTDASGKKLSLGALRGKVVVLHFWGSWCPPCRHEMPELQRLQRALDKSSDIRLVMLQVRESYPVAQRWLQQQKLRMSFYDSGAQDSSSDKLSLADGKTVHDRYIAPVFPTTYVLDKHGIVVFANHGPLTHWMDYLPLLRDVAKHSGK
;
A
#
# COMPACT_ATOMS: atom_id res chain seq x y z
N MET A 1 5.35 56.40 40.39
CA MET A 1 6.48 57.33 40.25
C MET A 1 7.65 56.62 39.61
N ARG A 2 8.21 57.19 38.54
CA ARG A 2 9.46 56.77 37.89
C ARG A 2 10.61 56.80 38.90
N ARG A 3 11.55 55.85 38.79
CA ARG A 3 12.95 56.11 38.39
C ARG A 3 13.74 54.81 38.26
N ARG A 4 14.40 54.70 37.10
CA ARG A 4 15.51 53.79 36.79
C ARG A 4 16.72 54.12 37.66
N ASN A 5 17.59 53.14 37.90
CA ASN A 5 19.03 53.39 38.12
C ASN A 5 19.86 52.42 37.24
N PRO A 6 20.98 52.87 36.63
CA PRO A 6 21.64 52.29 35.45
C PRO A 6 22.92 51.49 35.81
N TYR A 7 23.80 51.29 34.81
CA TYR A 7 25.04 50.47 34.75
C TYR A 7 24.74 49.00 34.40
N PHE A 8 24.80 48.49 33.16
CA PHE A 8 25.66 48.67 31.97
C PHE A 8 27.15 48.36 32.20
N GLU A 9 27.68 47.55 31.27
CA GLU A 9 29.02 46.92 31.16
C GLU A 9 29.18 45.57 31.91
N SER A 10 29.65 44.47 31.33
CA SER A 10 30.16 44.17 29.99
C SER A 10 30.20 42.65 29.81
N LEU A 11 29.76 42.21 28.63
CA LEU A 11 30.14 41.02 27.86
C LEU A 11 30.91 39.88 28.58
N CYS A 12 30.28 38.70 28.65
CA CYS A 12 30.97 37.46 28.31
C CYS A 12 30.03 36.56 27.52
N ALA A 13 30.05 36.75 26.21
CA ALA A 13 29.43 35.86 25.24
C ALA A 13 30.25 34.57 25.20
N SER A 14 29.67 33.44 25.65
CA SER A 14 29.95 32.06 25.21
C SER A 14 29.19 31.06 26.09
N CYS A 15 27.86 31.03 25.99
CA CYS A 15 27.13 29.80 26.31
C CYS A 15 27.16 28.92 25.05
N LEU A 16 28.25 28.16 24.89
CA LEU A 16 28.27 27.01 24.01
C LEU A 16 27.18 26.05 24.48
N ALA A 17 26.07 26.04 23.76
CA ALA A 17 25.04 25.03 23.89
C ALA A 17 25.67 23.68 23.52
N LEU A 18 25.97 22.88 24.54
CA LEU A 18 26.26 21.46 24.35
C LEU A 18 24.94 20.77 24.02
N VAL A 19 24.46 20.97 22.80
CA VAL A 19 23.48 20.06 22.19
C VAL A 19 24.23 18.75 22.04
N LEU A 20 23.97 17.81 22.94
CA LEU A 20 24.28 16.42 22.72
C LEU A 20 23.53 16.00 21.45
N LEU A 21 24.21 16.12 20.31
CA LEU A 21 23.89 15.39 19.09
C LEU A 21 24.05 13.92 19.45
N PHE A 22 22.99 13.33 20.00
CA PHE A 22 22.82 11.90 19.85
C PHE A 22 22.78 11.66 18.33
N PRO A 23 23.73 10.91 17.76
CA PRO A 23 23.52 10.43 16.42
C PRO A 23 22.20 9.65 16.47
N LEU A 24 21.27 9.97 15.57
CA LEU A 24 20.14 9.08 15.28
C LEU A 24 20.77 7.74 14.93
N GLY A 25 20.83 6.87 15.92
CA GLY A 25 21.39 5.54 15.79
C GLY A 25 20.61 4.86 14.68
N SER A 26 21.31 4.58 13.60
CA SER A 26 21.03 3.44 12.75
C SER A 26 21.02 2.20 13.65
N HIS A 27 19.89 1.94 14.31
CA HIS A 27 19.59 0.59 14.77
C HIS A 27 19.58 -0.23 13.49
N ALA A 28 20.61 -1.05 13.29
CA ALA A 28 20.54 -2.11 12.31
C ALA A 28 19.25 -2.87 12.62
N ALA A 29 18.31 -2.87 11.67
CA ALA A 29 17.03 -3.53 11.87
C ALA A 29 17.31 -4.98 12.26
N ASP A 30 16.67 -5.46 13.33
CA ASP A 30 16.80 -6.86 13.74
C ASP A 30 16.24 -7.73 12.61
N VAL A 31 17.08 -8.59 12.03
CA VAL A 31 16.66 -9.52 10.97
C VAL A 31 15.51 -10.43 11.45
N ARG A 32 15.33 -10.61 12.75
CA ARG A 32 14.26 -11.43 13.32
C ARG A 32 12.91 -10.70 13.41
N ASP A 33 12.90 -9.39 13.21
CA ASP A 33 11.68 -8.60 13.23
C ASP A 33 10.91 -8.78 11.92
N VAL A 34 9.96 -9.73 11.94
CA VAL A 34 9.11 -10.05 10.78
C VAL A 34 8.22 -8.88 10.38
N GLU A 35 7.81 -8.04 11.34
CA GLU A 35 6.93 -6.91 11.09
C GLU A 35 7.69 -5.69 10.52
N ALA A 36 9.02 -5.68 10.63
CA ALA A 36 9.85 -4.63 10.04
C ALA A 36 10.00 -4.76 8.51
N VAL A 37 9.63 -5.91 7.91
CA VAL A 37 9.77 -6.11 6.46
C VAL A 37 8.67 -5.35 5.72
N PRO A 38 9.02 -4.38 4.85
CA PRO A 38 8.02 -3.53 4.21
C PRO A 38 7.04 -4.30 3.33
N HIS A 39 5.76 -3.98 3.48
CA HIS A 39 4.65 -4.42 2.63
C HIS A 39 4.40 -5.93 2.58
N LEU A 40 4.98 -6.75 3.46
CA LEU A 40 4.66 -8.18 3.50
C LEU A 40 3.23 -8.40 3.96
N ASP A 41 2.49 -9.17 3.16
CA ASP A 41 1.24 -9.77 3.59
C ASP A 41 1.51 -10.96 4.52
N ARG A 42 0.45 -11.62 4.99
CA ARG A 42 0.59 -12.78 5.90
C ARG A 42 1.42 -13.91 5.28
N ALA A 43 1.22 -14.20 4.00
CA ALA A 43 1.98 -15.24 3.30
C ALA A 43 3.47 -14.87 3.25
N GLY A 44 3.79 -13.60 3.02
CA GLY A 44 5.14 -13.06 3.08
C GLY A 44 5.76 -13.17 4.45
N GLN A 45 5.02 -12.85 5.51
CA GLN A 45 5.51 -13.04 6.87
C GLN A 45 5.80 -14.52 7.18
N ASP A 46 4.97 -15.44 6.70
CA ASP A 46 5.22 -16.89 6.81
C ASP A 46 6.45 -17.31 6.00
N GLY A 47 6.61 -16.79 4.78
CA GLY A 47 7.81 -16.97 3.97
C GLY A 47 9.07 -16.44 4.63
N TYR A 48 8.99 -15.27 5.28
CA TYR A 48 10.10 -14.67 6.00
C TYR A 48 10.48 -15.50 7.23
N ARG A 49 9.51 -16.06 7.95
CA ARG A 49 9.77 -17.03 9.03
C ARG A 49 10.48 -18.28 8.52
N ALA A 50 10.10 -18.79 7.34
CA ALA A 50 10.79 -19.93 6.72
C ALA A 50 12.23 -19.58 6.32
N PHE A 51 12.45 -18.38 5.76
CA PHE A 51 13.78 -17.82 5.53
C PHE A 51 14.60 -17.81 6.82
N LEU A 52 14.08 -17.25 7.92
CA LEU A 52 14.81 -17.19 9.20
C LEU A 52 15.18 -18.58 9.77
N ALA A 53 14.41 -19.62 9.44
CA ALA A 53 14.67 -20.99 9.87
C ALA A 53 15.72 -21.72 9.01
N ALA A 54 16.07 -21.20 7.83
CA ALA A 54 17.00 -21.85 6.92
C ALA A 54 18.45 -21.80 7.43
N LYS A 55 19.12 -22.96 7.42
CA LYS A 55 20.43 -23.18 8.08
C LYS A 55 21.66 -22.85 7.23
N LYS A 56 21.50 -22.80 5.90
CA LYS A 56 22.56 -22.46 4.95
C LYS A 56 22.41 -21.01 4.51
N HIS A 57 23.25 -20.59 3.56
CA HIS A 57 23.11 -19.29 2.94
C HIS A 57 21.70 -19.09 2.39
N ARG A 58 21.17 -17.90 2.64
CA ARG A 58 19.79 -17.54 2.32
C ARG A 58 19.66 -16.06 2.02
N ALA A 59 18.68 -15.71 1.20
CA ALA A 59 18.36 -14.33 0.91
C ALA A 59 16.85 -14.14 0.78
N PHE A 60 16.39 -12.96 1.14
CA PHE A 60 14.99 -12.55 1.05
C PHE A 60 14.88 -11.26 0.26
N ALA A 61 14.17 -11.30 -0.86
CA ALA A 61 13.91 -10.18 -1.73
C ALA A 61 12.45 -9.74 -1.61
N ILE A 62 12.22 -8.44 -1.71
CA ILE A 62 10.90 -7.80 -1.65
C ILE A 62 10.72 -6.83 -2.80
N ALA A 63 9.48 -6.64 -3.22
CA ALA A 63 9.07 -5.63 -4.19
C ALA A 63 7.99 -4.72 -3.61
N PRO A 64 7.94 -3.46 -4.06
CA PRO A 64 6.81 -2.58 -3.79
C PRO A 64 5.56 -3.22 -4.38
N GLY A 65 4.51 -3.43 -3.58
CA GLY A 65 3.45 -4.36 -4.01
C GLY A 65 3.13 -5.41 -2.97
N GLY A 66 4.14 -5.77 -2.17
CA GLY A 66 4.05 -6.93 -1.28
C GLY A 66 4.47 -8.23 -1.97
N THR A 67 4.96 -8.19 -3.22
CA THR A 67 5.67 -9.35 -3.81
C THR A 67 6.95 -9.60 -3.03
N TRP A 68 7.27 -10.87 -2.84
CA TRP A 68 8.48 -11.30 -2.15
C TRP A 68 8.94 -12.64 -2.72
N PHE A 69 10.23 -12.92 -2.56
CA PHE A 69 10.77 -14.24 -2.83
C PHE A 69 11.92 -14.51 -1.86
N TRP A 70 12.15 -15.77 -1.51
CA TRP A 70 13.33 -16.13 -0.76
C TRP A 70 13.98 -17.39 -1.31
N MET A 71 15.30 -17.41 -1.25
CA MET A 71 16.13 -18.55 -1.62
C MET A 71 16.92 -19.01 -0.41
N GLY A 72 17.12 -20.31 -0.32
CA GLY A 72 17.88 -20.95 0.74
C GLY A 72 18.68 -22.14 0.21
N GLU A 73 19.37 -22.80 1.12
CA GLU A 73 20.15 -24.02 0.85
C GLU A 73 21.37 -23.87 -0.08
N GLY A 74 21.68 -22.66 -0.50
CA GLY A 74 22.79 -22.37 -1.39
C GLY A 74 24.16 -22.55 -0.74
N SER A 75 25.18 -22.69 -1.60
CA SER A 75 26.58 -22.84 -1.21
C SER A 75 27.28 -21.51 -0.91
N ALA A 76 26.73 -20.37 -1.35
CA ALA A 76 27.28 -19.04 -1.16
C ALA A 76 26.18 -17.97 -1.04
N ALA A 77 26.44 -16.94 -0.23
CA ALA A 77 25.51 -15.83 0.03
C ALA A 77 25.18 -15.02 -1.25
N ASP A 78 26.19 -14.74 -2.08
CA ASP A 78 25.99 -13.93 -3.29
C ASP A 78 25.09 -14.63 -4.30
N THR A 79 25.26 -15.95 -4.47
CA THR A 79 24.42 -16.75 -5.39
C THR A 79 22.96 -16.78 -4.96
N VAL A 80 22.68 -17.03 -3.67
CA VAL A 80 21.29 -17.03 -3.18
C VAL A 80 20.65 -15.65 -3.23
N ALA A 81 21.45 -14.59 -3.07
CA ALA A 81 20.99 -13.22 -3.18
C ALA A 81 20.61 -12.87 -4.63
N GLU A 82 21.44 -13.24 -5.61
CA GLU A 82 21.14 -13.10 -7.03
C GLU A 82 19.88 -13.89 -7.43
N ASP A 83 19.78 -15.15 -7.00
CA ASP A 83 18.62 -16.00 -7.31
C ASP A 83 17.33 -15.43 -6.69
N ALA A 84 17.36 -14.99 -5.43
CA ALA A 84 16.20 -14.42 -4.75
C ALA A 84 15.72 -13.14 -5.45
N LEU A 85 16.64 -12.27 -5.87
CA LEU A 85 16.30 -11.09 -6.66
C LEU A 85 15.68 -11.49 -8.00
N GLN A 86 16.35 -12.33 -8.78
CA GLN A 86 15.90 -12.70 -10.12
C GLN A 86 14.50 -13.33 -10.09
N LEU A 87 14.22 -14.21 -9.13
CA LEU A 87 12.92 -14.85 -8.99
C LEU A 87 11.84 -13.86 -8.56
N CYS A 88 12.15 -12.94 -7.63
CA CYS A 88 11.24 -11.87 -7.25
C CYS A 88 10.91 -10.94 -8.44
N GLU A 89 11.89 -10.58 -9.24
CA GLU A 89 11.70 -9.71 -10.40
C GLU A 89 10.90 -10.40 -11.52
N ASN A 90 11.14 -11.69 -11.73
CA ASN A 90 10.38 -12.50 -12.68
C ASN A 90 8.91 -12.64 -12.28
N ASP A 91 8.63 -12.81 -10.99
CA ASP A 91 7.26 -12.92 -10.48
C ASP A 91 6.53 -11.56 -10.47
N SER A 92 7.21 -10.50 -10.03
CA SER A 92 6.61 -9.17 -9.91
C SER A 92 6.55 -8.36 -11.22
N GLY A 93 7.39 -8.69 -12.20
CA GLY A 93 7.62 -7.86 -13.39
C GLY A 93 8.20 -6.48 -13.06
N ARG A 94 8.82 -6.32 -11.88
CA ARG A 94 9.36 -5.06 -11.34
C ARG A 94 10.73 -5.29 -10.70
N SER A 95 11.46 -4.21 -10.46
CA SER A 95 12.71 -4.28 -9.71
C SER A 95 12.45 -4.63 -8.25
N CYS A 96 13.15 -5.65 -7.77
CA CYS A 96 13.12 -6.07 -6.37
C CYS A 96 14.35 -5.56 -5.62
N GLN A 97 14.28 -5.63 -4.29
CA GLN A 97 15.41 -5.33 -3.42
C GLN A 97 15.61 -6.44 -2.40
N LEU A 98 16.87 -6.72 -2.10
CA LEU A 98 17.22 -7.57 -0.98
C LEU A 98 16.83 -6.86 0.30
N TYR A 99 16.00 -7.50 1.11
CA TYR A 99 15.76 -7.08 2.49
C TYR A 99 16.84 -7.64 3.41
N ALA A 100 17.10 -8.94 3.32
CA ALA A 100 18.06 -9.64 4.18
C ALA A 100 18.87 -10.69 3.41
N VAL A 101 20.13 -10.84 3.82
CA VAL A 101 21.03 -11.92 3.39
C VAL A 101 21.61 -12.54 4.65
N ASP A 102 21.42 -13.84 4.80
CA ASP A 102 21.71 -14.60 6.01
C ASP A 102 21.11 -13.92 7.26
N ASP A 103 21.93 -13.58 8.24
CA ASP A 103 21.52 -12.98 9.51
C ASP A 103 21.60 -11.44 9.49
N LYS A 104 21.66 -10.81 8.32
CA LYS A 104 21.84 -9.35 8.17
C LYS A 104 20.73 -8.73 7.33
N VAL A 105 20.16 -7.65 7.82
CA VAL A 105 19.35 -6.74 7.00
C VAL A 105 20.30 -5.94 6.11
N VAL A 106 20.05 -6.01 4.80
CA VAL A 106 20.81 -5.31 3.74
C VAL A 106 19.93 -4.30 2.97
N PHE A 107 18.70 -4.09 3.45
CA PHE A 107 17.70 -3.22 2.84
C PHE A 107 18.15 -1.76 2.75
N ASP A 108 18.07 -1.17 1.54
CA ASP A 108 18.30 0.25 1.32
C ASP A 108 16.97 1.01 1.22
N ALA A 109 16.55 1.64 2.32
CA ALA A 109 15.33 2.42 2.38
C ALA A 109 15.28 3.60 1.39
N ARG A 110 16.42 4.14 0.95
CA ARG A 110 16.45 5.20 -0.07
C ARG A 110 16.19 4.62 -1.44
N ALA A 111 16.88 3.52 -1.78
CA ALA A 111 16.63 2.80 -3.02
C ALA A 111 15.18 2.31 -3.10
N TRP A 112 14.56 1.93 -1.97
CA TRP A 112 13.17 1.47 -1.94
C TRP A 112 12.18 2.48 -2.51
N THR A 113 12.33 3.76 -2.17
CA THR A 113 11.46 4.80 -2.73
C THR A 113 11.67 5.00 -4.24
N GLN A 114 12.85 4.61 -4.76
CA GLN A 114 13.20 4.72 -6.16
C GLN A 114 12.71 3.51 -6.98
N SER A 115 12.38 2.38 -6.35
CA SER A 115 11.90 1.16 -7.03
C SER A 115 10.38 1.13 -7.26
N TRP A 116 9.64 2.15 -6.80
CA TRP A 116 8.18 2.20 -6.93
C TRP A 116 7.71 2.47 -8.37
N GLY A 117 8.57 3.08 -9.18
CA GLY A 117 8.41 3.23 -10.64
C GLY A 117 9.22 2.20 -11.44
N PRO A 118 9.37 2.40 -12.76
CA PRO A 118 8.78 3.48 -13.53
C PRO A 118 7.25 3.33 -13.66
N TYR A 119 6.56 4.46 -13.75
CA TYR A 119 5.13 4.48 -14.11
C TYR A 119 4.98 4.63 -15.62
N LEU A 120 3.92 4.06 -16.19
CA LEU A 120 3.69 4.16 -17.63
C LEU A 120 3.49 5.62 -18.04
N GLN A 121 4.23 6.05 -19.06
CA GLN A 121 3.94 7.31 -19.73
C GLN A 121 2.56 7.25 -20.39
N ARG A 122 1.90 8.41 -20.50
CA ARG A 122 0.55 8.52 -21.08
C ARG A 122 0.37 7.76 -22.40
N ALA A 123 1.30 7.91 -23.35
CA ALA A 123 1.21 7.27 -24.66
C ALA A 123 1.26 5.73 -24.59
N VAL A 124 1.88 5.15 -23.56
CA VAL A 124 1.89 3.70 -23.32
C VAL A 124 0.63 3.31 -22.56
N ALA A 125 0.27 4.05 -21.50
CA ALA A 125 -0.93 3.82 -20.71
C ALA A 125 -2.20 3.82 -21.58
N ASP A 126 -2.33 4.73 -22.54
CA ASP A 126 -3.47 4.83 -23.46
C ASP A 126 -3.67 3.57 -24.33
N ARG A 127 -2.61 2.77 -24.51
CA ARG A 127 -2.64 1.49 -25.26
C ARG A 127 -2.63 0.26 -24.36
N ALA A 128 -2.59 0.43 -23.04
CA ALA A 128 -2.57 -0.69 -22.10
C ALA A 128 -3.84 -1.55 -22.26
N ALA A 129 -3.63 -2.87 -22.31
CA ALA A 129 -4.72 -3.82 -22.40
C ALA A 129 -5.62 -3.72 -21.14
N PRO A 130 -6.94 -3.95 -21.27
CA PRO A 130 -7.83 -4.08 -20.11
C PRO A 130 -7.47 -5.31 -19.27
N GLY A 131 -7.45 -5.16 -17.95
CA GLY A 131 -7.21 -6.27 -17.02
C GLY A 131 -6.88 -5.78 -15.60
N ASN A 132 -6.58 -6.70 -14.68
CA ASN A 132 -6.31 -6.43 -13.27
C ASN A 132 -4.89 -6.77 -12.82
N GLU A 133 -3.98 -7.05 -13.76
CA GLU A 133 -2.55 -7.26 -13.49
C GLU A 133 -1.78 -5.95 -13.59
N LEU A 134 -0.57 -5.93 -13.03
CA LEU A 134 0.31 -4.77 -13.07
C LEU A 134 0.54 -4.28 -14.51
N GLY A 135 0.46 -2.96 -14.71
CA GLY A 135 0.64 -2.34 -16.03
C GLY A 135 -0.58 -2.40 -16.95
N GLN A 136 -1.62 -3.18 -16.60
CA GLN A 136 -2.88 -3.21 -17.34
C GLN A 136 -3.79 -2.05 -16.93
N ARG A 137 -4.71 -1.70 -17.83
CA ARG A 137 -5.78 -0.75 -17.56
C ARG A 137 -6.91 -1.44 -16.82
N PHE A 138 -7.18 -1.02 -15.59
CA PHE A 138 -8.23 -1.63 -14.79
C PHE A 138 -9.61 -1.46 -15.41
N TYR A 139 -10.48 -2.45 -15.20
CA TYR A 139 -11.87 -2.40 -15.66
C TYR A 139 -12.58 -1.17 -15.11
N ASP A 140 -13.41 -0.52 -15.94
CA ASP A 140 -14.16 0.66 -15.53
C ASP A 140 -15.38 0.28 -14.69
N LEU A 141 -15.16 -0.07 -13.42
CA LEU A 141 -16.23 -0.44 -12.50
C LEU A 141 -17.16 0.74 -12.25
N ALA A 142 -18.47 0.48 -12.29
CA ALA A 142 -19.51 1.42 -11.92
C ALA A 142 -20.01 1.13 -10.50
N PHE A 143 -20.24 2.19 -9.73
CA PHE A 143 -20.69 2.13 -8.34
C PHE A 143 -21.42 3.42 -7.97
N THR A 144 -22.01 3.47 -6.78
CA THR A 144 -22.81 4.60 -6.32
C THR A 144 -22.25 5.14 -4.99
N ASP A 145 -22.27 6.46 -4.80
CA ASP A 145 -21.93 7.05 -3.50
C ASP A 145 -23.13 7.05 -2.53
N ALA A 146 -22.89 7.49 -1.29
CA ALA A 146 -23.90 7.55 -0.23
C ALA A 146 -25.13 8.41 -0.58
N SER A 147 -25.02 9.32 -1.57
CA SER A 147 -26.12 10.17 -2.02
C SER A 147 -26.96 9.57 -3.15
N GLY A 148 -26.58 8.38 -3.66
CA GLY A 148 -27.20 7.77 -4.82
C GLY A 148 -26.61 8.24 -6.16
N LYS A 149 -25.53 9.02 -6.15
CA LYS A 149 -24.88 9.46 -7.38
C LYS A 149 -24.04 8.33 -7.97
N LYS A 150 -24.32 7.99 -9.22
CA LYS A 150 -23.55 7.02 -10.01
C LYS A 150 -22.16 7.58 -10.34
N LEU A 151 -21.15 6.74 -10.19
CA LEU A 151 -19.74 7.01 -10.46
C LEU A 151 -19.13 5.81 -11.21
N SER A 152 -17.95 6.03 -11.78
CA SER A 152 -17.12 4.95 -12.30
C SER A 152 -15.64 5.23 -12.08
N LEU A 153 -14.79 4.21 -12.18
CA LEU A 153 -13.34 4.39 -12.06
C LEU A 153 -12.78 5.27 -13.19
N GLY A 154 -13.35 5.18 -14.39
CA GLY A 154 -13.05 6.03 -15.54
C GLY A 154 -13.31 7.52 -15.25
N ALA A 155 -14.38 7.82 -14.51
CA ALA A 155 -14.68 9.19 -14.07
C ALA A 155 -13.71 9.73 -12.99
N LEU A 156 -12.91 8.86 -12.36
CA LEU A 156 -11.89 9.23 -11.38
C LEU A 156 -10.49 9.40 -11.99
N ARG A 157 -10.32 9.17 -13.30
CA ARG A 157 -9.04 9.40 -13.99
C ARG A 157 -8.54 10.83 -13.78
N GLY A 158 -7.21 10.98 -13.73
CA GLY A 158 -6.53 12.18 -13.24
C GLY A 158 -6.21 12.14 -11.74
N LYS A 159 -6.81 11.21 -11.00
CA LYS A 159 -6.47 10.92 -9.60
C LYS A 159 -5.92 9.50 -9.48
N VAL A 160 -5.08 9.30 -8.46
CA VAL A 160 -4.73 7.95 -7.99
C VAL A 160 -5.93 7.39 -7.24
N VAL A 161 -6.27 6.12 -7.48
CA VAL A 161 -7.37 5.43 -6.80
C VAL A 161 -6.83 4.26 -6.02
N VAL A 162 -7.05 4.25 -4.71
CA VAL A 162 -6.91 3.05 -3.88
C VAL A 162 -8.27 2.36 -3.88
N LEU A 163 -8.41 1.28 -4.64
CA LEU A 163 -9.63 0.50 -4.75
C LEU A 163 -9.54 -0.70 -3.81
N HIS A 164 -10.44 -0.78 -2.84
CA HIS A 164 -10.41 -1.81 -1.82
C HIS A 164 -11.77 -2.51 -1.72
N PHE A 165 -11.78 -3.82 -2.00
CA PHE A 165 -12.98 -4.66 -1.95
C PHE A 165 -13.13 -5.29 -0.58
N TRP A 166 -14.27 -5.10 0.07
CA TRP A 166 -14.48 -5.51 1.45
C TRP A 166 -15.93 -5.91 1.75
N GLY A 167 -16.16 -6.45 2.94
CA GLY A 167 -17.49 -6.59 3.51
C GLY A 167 -17.47 -6.75 5.03
N SER A 168 -18.54 -6.36 5.71
CA SER A 168 -18.76 -6.53 7.15
C SER A 168 -18.80 -8.00 7.58
N TRP A 169 -19.17 -8.88 6.66
CA TRP A 169 -19.18 -10.34 6.84
C TRP A 169 -17.77 -10.95 6.78
N CYS A 170 -16.78 -10.24 6.23
CA CYS A 170 -15.42 -10.73 5.99
C CYS A 170 -14.53 -10.46 7.22
N PRO A 171 -14.12 -11.47 8.01
CA PRO A 171 -13.35 -11.23 9.23
C PRO A 171 -12.02 -10.51 9.00
N PRO A 172 -11.18 -10.88 8.00
CA PRO A 172 -9.94 -10.13 7.74
C PRO A 172 -10.21 -8.67 7.38
N CYS A 173 -11.21 -8.40 6.55
CA CYS A 173 -11.62 -7.04 6.20
C CYS A 173 -11.94 -6.20 7.44
N ARG A 174 -12.66 -6.77 8.43
CA ARG A 174 -12.98 -6.07 9.68
C ARG A 174 -11.74 -5.67 10.49
N HIS A 175 -10.67 -6.47 10.46
CA HIS A 175 -9.44 -6.18 11.21
C HIS A 175 -8.70 -4.95 10.66
N GLU A 176 -8.86 -4.67 9.37
CA GLU A 176 -8.19 -3.54 8.71
C GLU A 176 -8.89 -2.20 8.90
N MET A 177 -10.19 -2.22 9.22
CA MET A 177 -11.04 -1.02 9.21
C MET A 177 -10.51 0.14 10.07
N PRO A 178 -9.96 -0.08 11.29
CA PRO A 178 -9.39 1.02 12.07
C PRO A 178 -8.22 1.72 11.36
N GLU A 179 -7.36 0.97 10.67
CA GLU A 179 -6.22 1.50 9.90
C GLU A 179 -6.68 2.13 8.58
N LEU A 180 -7.61 1.51 7.86
CA LEU A 180 -8.22 2.09 6.65
C LEU A 180 -8.92 3.43 6.93
N GLN A 181 -9.56 3.56 8.10
CA GLN A 181 -10.12 4.83 8.54
C GLN A 181 -9.02 5.89 8.80
N ARG A 182 -7.86 5.50 9.34
CA ARG A 182 -6.71 6.42 9.50
C ARG A 182 -6.17 6.84 8.14
N LEU A 183 -6.01 5.89 7.22
CA LEU A 183 -5.59 6.17 5.85
C LEU A 183 -6.58 7.11 5.16
N GLN A 184 -7.89 6.86 5.24
CA GLN A 184 -8.90 7.73 4.63
C GLN A 184 -8.76 9.17 5.11
N ARG A 185 -8.63 9.40 6.43
CA ARG A 185 -8.40 10.75 6.97
C ARG A 185 -7.11 11.41 6.48
N ALA A 186 -6.07 10.62 6.21
CA ALA A 186 -4.82 11.13 5.64
C ALA A 186 -5.00 11.50 4.16
N LEU A 187 -5.75 10.68 3.41
CA LEU A 187 -6.02 10.87 1.99
C LEU A 187 -7.05 11.98 1.71
N ASP A 188 -7.98 12.25 2.62
CA ASP A 188 -8.94 13.37 2.51
C ASP A 188 -8.26 14.74 2.47
N LYS A 189 -6.98 14.82 2.89
CA LYS A 189 -6.14 16.02 2.79
C LYS A 189 -5.49 16.18 1.41
N SER A 190 -5.64 15.20 0.52
CA SER A 190 -5.09 15.19 -0.83
C SER A 190 -6.20 15.39 -1.87
N SER A 191 -5.98 16.27 -2.85
CA SER A 191 -6.85 16.38 -4.02
C SER A 191 -6.60 15.27 -5.04
N ASP A 192 -5.45 14.61 -4.97
CA ASP A 192 -4.90 13.79 -6.06
C ASP A 192 -5.07 12.29 -5.83
N ILE A 193 -5.48 11.88 -4.63
CA ILE A 193 -5.64 10.48 -4.25
C ILE A 193 -7.07 10.27 -3.73
N ARG A 194 -7.71 9.19 -4.17
CA ARG A 194 -9.05 8.79 -3.72
C ARG A 194 -9.04 7.37 -3.19
N LEU A 195 -9.57 7.19 -1.98
CA LEU A 195 -9.87 5.85 -1.45
C LEU A 195 -11.31 5.46 -1.86
N VAL A 196 -11.43 4.38 -2.62
CA VAL A 196 -12.68 3.75 -3.02
C VAL A 196 -12.83 2.45 -2.25
N MET A 197 -13.48 2.54 -1.09
CA MET A 197 -13.92 1.39 -0.31
C MET A 197 -15.19 0.83 -0.96
N LEU A 198 -15.11 -0.27 -1.69
CA LEU A 198 -16.24 -0.86 -2.41
C LEU A 198 -16.73 -2.11 -1.66
N GLN A 199 -17.97 -2.06 -1.17
CA GLN A 199 -18.55 -3.22 -0.48
C GLN A 199 -18.88 -4.33 -1.50
N VAL A 200 -18.90 -5.58 -1.06
CA VAL A 200 -19.31 -6.71 -1.92
C VAL A 200 -20.10 -7.73 -1.12
N ARG A 201 -20.98 -8.48 -1.80
CA ARG A 201 -21.76 -9.60 -1.23
C ARG A 201 -22.63 -9.24 -0.02
N GLU A 202 -23.00 -7.98 0.11
CA GLU A 202 -23.99 -7.47 1.06
C GLU A 202 -24.57 -6.15 0.55
N SER A 203 -25.76 -5.79 1.03
CA SER A 203 -26.34 -4.48 0.72
C SER A 203 -25.66 -3.34 1.47
N TYR A 204 -25.59 -2.17 0.83
CA TYR A 204 -25.05 -0.95 1.42
C TYR A 204 -25.59 -0.65 2.84
N PRO A 205 -26.91 -0.79 3.13
CA PRO A 205 -27.43 -0.55 4.47
C PRO A 205 -26.90 -1.52 5.53
N VAL A 206 -26.56 -2.77 5.16
CA VAL A 206 -25.96 -3.75 6.09
C VAL A 206 -24.56 -3.30 6.47
N ALA A 207 -23.71 -3.00 5.48
CA ALA A 207 -22.35 -2.50 5.71
C ALA A 207 -22.35 -1.18 6.51
N GLN A 208 -23.27 -0.26 6.19
CA GLN A 208 -23.42 1.02 6.89
C GLN A 208 -23.79 0.83 8.36
N ARG A 209 -24.77 -0.04 8.67
CA ARG A 209 -25.16 -0.34 10.06
C ARG A 209 -23.99 -0.93 10.84
N TRP A 210 -23.20 -1.81 10.21
CA TRP A 210 -22.03 -2.39 10.85
C TRP A 210 -20.98 -1.32 11.20
N LEU A 211 -20.64 -0.43 10.26
CA LEU A 211 -19.71 0.68 10.55
C LEU A 211 -20.19 1.57 11.71
N GLN A 212 -21.49 1.88 11.75
CA GLN A 212 -22.10 2.63 12.86
C GLN A 212 -21.97 1.91 14.20
N GLN A 213 -22.24 0.60 14.24
CA GLN A 213 -22.09 -0.23 15.45
C GLN A 213 -20.64 -0.28 15.93
N GLN A 214 -19.68 -0.34 15.00
CA GLN A 214 -18.25 -0.28 15.30
C GLN A 214 -17.74 1.14 15.60
N LYS A 215 -18.61 2.15 15.53
CA LYS A 215 -18.28 3.57 15.70
C LYS A 215 -17.21 4.07 14.72
N LEU A 216 -17.16 3.46 13.53
CA LEU A 216 -16.28 3.84 12.43
C LEU A 216 -16.95 4.94 11.60
N ARG A 217 -16.20 6.02 11.37
CA ARG A 217 -16.59 7.19 10.57
C ARG A 217 -15.73 7.21 9.33
N MET A 218 -16.12 6.41 8.34
CA MET A 218 -15.47 6.36 7.03
C MET A 218 -16.52 6.27 5.92
N SER A 219 -16.20 6.86 4.77
CA SER A 219 -17.00 6.77 3.56
C SER A 219 -16.67 5.49 2.79
N PHE A 220 -17.69 4.92 2.15
CA PHE A 220 -17.59 3.79 1.25
C PHE A 220 -18.66 3.90 0.16
N TYR A 221 -18.57 3.04 -0.85
CA TYR A 221 -19.39 3.06 -2.06
C TYR A 221 -20.22 1.79 -2.17
N ASP A 222 -21.37 1.93 -2.82
CA ASP A 222 -22.29 0.84 -3.15
C ASP A 222 -21.96 0.24 -4.53
N SER A 223 -21.55 -1.03 -4.55
CA SER A 223 -21.34 -1.84 -5.75
C SER A 223 -22.65 -2.31 -6.41
N GLY A 224 -23.79 -2.14 -5.75
CA GLY A 224 -25.08 -2.66 -6.16
C GLY A 224 -25.41 -4.06 -5.61
N ALA A 225 -24.49 -4.69 -4.87
CA ALA A 225 -24.73 -5.96 -4.19
C ALA A 225 -25.91 -5.84 -3.21
N GLN A 226 -26.76 -6.86 -3.15
CA GLN A 226 -27.93 -6.89 -2.27
C GLN A 226 -27.76 -7.88 -1.10
N ASP A 227 -27.06 -8.99 -1.36
CA ASP A 227 -26.87 -10.08 -0.42
C ASP A 227 -25.64 -10.93 -0.80
N SER A 228 -25.44 -12.05 -0.10
CA SER A 228 -24.30 -12.95 -0.30
C SER A 228 -24.27 -13.65 -1.66
N SER A 229 -25.39 -13.69 -2.39
CA SER A 229 -25.49 -14.26 -3.74
C SER A 229 -25.08 -13.26 -4.83
N SER A 230 -24.93 -11.98 -4.49
CA SER A 230 -24.48 -10.93 -5.40
C SER A 230 -22.99 -11.08 -5.73
N ASP A 231 -22.68 -11.87 -6.76
CA ASP A 231 -21.32 -12.25 -7.17
C ASP A 231 -20.82 -11.49 -8.42
N LYS A 232 -21.51 -10.42 -8.82
CA LYS A 232 -21.21 -9.61 -10.00
C LYS A 232 -21.03 -8.14 -9.65
N LEU A 233 -20.09 -7.51 -10.34
CA LEU A 233 -19.84 -6.07 -10.32
C LEU A 233 -20.28 -5.47 -11.65
N SER A 234 -20.87 -4.28 -11.62
CA SER A 234 -21.26 -3.55 -12.82
C SER A 234 -20.06 -2.81 -13.43
N LEU A 235 -20.01 -2.79 -14.76
CA LEU A 235 -19.09 -1.96 -15.54
C LEU A 235 -19.81 -0.73 -16.08
N ALA A 236 -19.06 0.33 -16.36
CA ALA A 236 -19.59 1.59 -16.90
C ALA A 236 -20.23 1.43 -18.28
N ASP A 237 -19.83 0.42 -19.05
CA ASP A 237 -20.41 0.08 -20.35
C ASP A 237 -21.71 -0.74 -20.24
N GLY A 238 -22.22 -0.96 -19.03
CA GLY A 238 -23.45 -1.69 -18.75
C GLY A 238 -23.28 -3.21 -18.66
N LYS A 239 -22.07 -3.74 -18.89
CA LYS A 239 -21.78 -5.16 -18.68
C LYS A 239 -21.56 -5.47 -17.20
N THR A 240 -21.34 -6.75 -16.90
CA THR A 240 -20.98 -7.21 -15.57
C THR A 240 -19.75 -8.11 -15.62
N VAL A 241 -19.03 -8.17 -14.52
CA VAL A 241 -17.89 -9.07 -14.30
C VAL A 241 -18.06 -9.77 -12.96
N HIS A 242 -17.69 -11.05 -12.87
CA HIS A 242 -17.73 -11.76 -11.60
C HIS A 242 -16.75 -11.15 -10.59
N ASP A 243 -17.19 -10.98 -9.35
CA ASP A 243 -16.40 -10.37 -8.31
C ASP A 243 -15.10 -11.14 -8.05
N ARG A 244 -15.11 -12.48 -8.11
CA ARG A 244 -13.92 -13.33 -7.93
C ARG A 244 -12.92 -13.29 -9.08
N TYR A 245 -13.33 -12.83 -10.25
CA TYR A 245 -12.37 -12.57 -11.32
C TYR A 245 -11.55 -11.31 -11.02
N ILE A 246 -12.20 -10.29 -10.43
CA ILE A 246 -11.56 -9.03 -10.04
C ILE A 246 -10.88 -9.11 -8.68
N ALA A 247 -11.48 -9.78 -7.72
CA ALA A 247 -11.05 -9.92 -6.33
C ALA A 247 -11.15 -11.41 -5.94
N PRO A 248 -10.12 -12.22 -6.26
CA PRO A 248 -10.15 -13.66 -6.04
C PRO A 248 -10.41 -14.04 -4.57
N VAL A 249 -9.91 -13.21 -3.66
CA VAL A 249 -10.12 -13.31 -2.21
C VAL A 249 -10.54 -11.96 -1.63
N PHE A 250 -11.12 -11.96 -0.43
CA PHE A 250 -11.46 -10.72 0.26
C PHE A 250 -10.68 -10.62 1.58
N PRO A 251 -10.10 -9.45 1.90
CA PRO A 251 -10.09 -8.25 1.07
C PRO A 251 -9.15 -8.38 -0.15
N THR A 252 -9.35 -7.52 -1.14
CA THR A 252 -8.42 -7.32 -2.26
C THR A 252 -8.25 -5.83 -2.48
N THR A 253 -7.02 -5.40 -2.73
CA THR A 253 -6.67 -3.99 -2.93
C THR A 253 -5.94 -3.80 -4.24
N TYR A 254 -6.31 -2.75 -4.97
CA TYR A 254 -5.55 -2.22 -6.10
C TYR A 254 -5.18 -0.76 -5.84
N VAL A 255 -3.99 -0.35 -6.30
CA VAL A 255 -3.69 1.07 -6.52
C VAL A 255 -3.67 1.30 -8.02
N LEU A 256 -4.58 2.18 -8.46
CA LEU A 256 -4.68 2.63 -9.84
C LEU A 256 -4.06 4.01 -9.94
N ASP A 257 -3.25 4.19 -10.96
CA ASP A 257 -2.58 5.45 -11.23
C ASP A 257 -3.53 6.47 -11.91
N LYS A 258 -3.03 7.66 -12.28
CA LYS A 258 -3.89 8.72 -12.87
C LYS A 258 -4.49 8.35 -14.22
N HIS A 259 -3.93 7.37 -14.91
CA HIS A 259 -4.46 6.83 -16.15
C HIS A 259 -5.40 5.64 -15.93
N GLY A 260 -5.57 5.16 -14.69
CA GLY A 260 -6.31 3.94 -14.37
C GLY A 260 -5.50 2.66 -14.60
N ILE A 261 -4.15 2.76 -14.59
CA ILE A 261 -3.24 1.62 -14.70
C ILE A 261 -3.01 1.01 -13.32
N VAL A 262 -3.00 -0.32 -13.23
CA VAL A 262 -2.67 -1.03 -11.99
C VAL A 262 -1.18 -0.87 -11.70
N VAL A 263 -0.84 -0.24 -10.58
CA VAL A 263 0.54 -0.06 -10.10
C VAL A 263 0.83 -0.83 -8.81
N PHE A 264 -0.22 -1.36 -8.17
CA PHE A 264 -0.15 -2.22 -6.99
C PHE A 264 -1.39 -3.12 -7.00
N ALA A 265 -1.21 -4.38 -6.62
CA ALA A 265 -2.28 -5.33 -6.40
C ALA A 265 -1.94 -6.21 -5.21
N ASN A 266 -2.89 -6.38 -4.28
CA ASN A 266 -2.74 -7.29 -3.14
C ASN A 266 -4.02 -8.11 -2.95
N HIS A 267 -3.84 -9.42 -2.83
CA HIS A 267 -4.91 -10.40 -2.62
C HIS A 267 -4.82 -10.92 -1.18
N GLY A 268 -5.76 -10.51 -0.33
CA GLY A 268 -5.75 -10.83 1.09
C GLY A 268 -5.50 -9.60 1.96
N PRO A 269 -5.34 -9.82 3.27
CA PRO A 269 -5.30 -8.72 4.20
C PRO A 269 -3.98 -7.94 4.19
N LEU A 270 -4.07 -6.63 4.36
CA LEU A 270 -2.94 -5.73 4.58
C LEU A 270 -2.96 -5.22 6.02
N THR A 271 -1.78 -5.18 6.63
CA THR A 271 -1.56 -4.54 7.93
C THR A 271 -0.87 -3.18 7.72
N HIS A 272 -0.88 -2.33 8.75
CA HIS A 272 -0.13 -1.06 8.75
C HIS A 272 -0.37 -0.17 7.52
N TRP A 273 -1.63 0.12 7.18
CA TRP A 273 -2.00 0.90 5.98
C TRP A 273 -1.28 2.25 5.82
N MET A 274 -0.82 2.85 6.91
CA MET A 274 -0.05 4.10 6.86
C MET A 274 1.33 3.95 6.22
N ASP A 275 1.91 2.75 6.19
CA ASP A 275 3.21 2.47 5.58
C ASP A 275 3.17 2.54 4.05
N TYR A 276 1.97 2.40 3.48
CA TYR A 276 1.72 2.55 2.04
C TYR A 276 1.54 4.04 1.64
N LEU A 277 1.32 4.95 2.59
CA LEU A 277 1.06 6.37 2.27
C LEU A 277 2.21 7.03 1.47
N PRO A 278 3.50 6.79 1.79
CA PRO A 278 4.61 7.22 0.94
C PRO A 278 4.50 6.74 -0.52
N LEU A 279 4.19 5.45 -0.74
CA LEU A 279 3.98 4.89 -2.09
C LEU A 279 2.84 5.61 -2.81
N LEU A 280 1.69 5.79 -2.15
CA LEU A 280 0.54 6.47 -2.75
C LEU A 280 0.87 7.91 -3.16
N ARG A 281 1.66 8.62 -2.35
CA ARG A 281 2.13 9.98 -2.67
C ARG A 281 3.12 9.99 -3.82
N ASP A 282 3.98 9.00 -3.92
CA ASP A 282 4.93 8.87 -5.03
C ASP A 282 4.20 8.64 -6.35
N VAL A 283 3.26 7.69 -6.38
CA VAL A 283 2.37 7.46 -7.54
C VAL A 283 1.67 8.77 -7.91
N ALA A 284 1.09 9.49 -6.96
CA ALA A 284 0.39 10.75 -7.24
C ALA A 284 1.31 11.84 -7.79
N LYS A 285 2.59 11.85 -7.38
CA LYS A 285 3.59 12.83 -7.80
C LYS A 285 4.18 12.50 -9.17
N HIS A 286 4.33 11.23 -9.52
CA HIS A 286 5.12 10.80 -10.69
C HIS A 286 4.31 10.12 -11.80
N SER A 287 3.22 9.41 -11.48
CA SER A 287 2.31 8.90 -12.51
C SER A 287 1.46 10.03 -13.11
N GLY A 288 1.07 9.87 -14.38
CA GLY A 288 0.19 10.79 -15.07
C GLY A 288 0.88 11.96 -15.77
N LYS A 289 2.21 11.97 -15.79
CA LYS A 289 3.05 12.99 -16.44
C LYS A 289 3.49 12.57 -17.83
#